data_AF-A0A8H5F0P3-F1
#
_entry.id   AF-A0A8H5F0P3-F1
#
_cell.length_a   1.000
_cell.length_b   1.000
_cell.length_c   1.000
_cell.angle_alpha   90.00
_cell.angle_beta   90.00
_cell.angle_gamma   90.00
#
_symmetry.space_group_name_H-M   'P 1'
#
loop_
_entity.id
_entity.type
_entity.pdbx_description
1 polymer ?
#
loop_
_entity_poly.entity_id
_entity_poly.type
_entity_poly.pdbx_seq_one_letter_code
_entity_poly.pdbx_strand_id
1 'polypeptide(L)'
;MLLQSLASAIADKWIAEQQYALTKAFDSQSENYGHGNKQTEADKKSILHPDLKTIPRVQQVQVIGNGLIHDYEGLSSAQLKHPSHKTFHKTVVSQEDEDNLGITRFYRWHIDAALYNLNPPRVTTLYGKRVPQGPRQTVRYDDGTGHELSVPLGTTAFVSGKTMFNILPEDLKSLAVRSKVKYAPHPYVWMSPAHAKSTGLGIESEGLEVPLNELPPWEESKVKTFPVVWKNPVTDELSFQVHPCGAKEMLIDPLPAGAKREGALYPDGAHLTNLEEVRELLYKMQRPAINPELVYPHDWQENDLVLFHNRGILHSVVGAFKPHEVRIFHQCNLAASDEPAGPTPGDVAKYA
;
A
#
# COMPACT_ATOMS: atom_id res chain seq x y z
N MET A 1 -10.34 -18.37 -21.25
CA MET A 1 -10.92 -17.84 -22.50
C MET A 1 -10.89 -16.31 -22.58
N LEU A 2 -11.22 -15.56 -21.51
CA LEU A 2 -11.11 -14.07 -21.48
C LEU A 2 -9.67 -13.53 -21.64
N LEU A 3 -8.66 -14.17 -21.03
CA LEU A 3 -7.27 -13.73 -21.11
C LEU A 3 -6.67 -13.86 -22.52
N GLN A 4 -7.10 -14.86 -23.30
CA GLN A 4 -6.65 -15.06 -24.67
C GLN A 4 -7.32 -14.10 -25.67
N SER A 5 -8.57 -13.71 -25.45
CA SER A 5 -9.22 -12.70 -26.30
C SER A 5 -8.69 -11.28 -26.05
N LEU A 6 -8.30 -10.96 -24.80
CA LEU A 6 -7.65 -9.68 -24.46
C LEU A 6 -6.20 -9.58 -24.96
N ALA A 7 -5.48 -10.70 -25.03
CA ALA A 7 -4.11 -10.75 -25.55
C ALA A 7 -4.01 -10.54 -27.08
N SER A 8 -5.13 -10.60 -27.82
CA SER A 8 -5.12 -10.32 -29.27
C SER A 8 -5.12 -8.83 -29.63
N ALA A 9 -5.25 -7.94 -28.64
CA ALA A 9 -5.24 -6.48 -28.81
C ALA A 9 -3.86 -5.82 -28.60
N ILE A 10 -2.77 -6.60 -28.61
CA ILE A 10 -1.39 -6.11 -28.30
C ILE A 10 -0.85 -5.13 -29.37
N ALA A 11 -1.57 -4.89 -30.48
CA ALA A 11 -1.21 -3.88 -31.47
C ALA A 11 -1.68 -2.45 -31.10
N ASP A 12 -2.70 -2.29 -30.24
CA ASP A 12 -3.27 -0.98 -29.89
C ASP A 12 -3.06 -0.65 -28.41
N LYS A 13 -2.58 0.58 -28.14
CA LYS A 13 -2.43 1.10 -26.76
C LYS A 13 -3.78 1.09 -26.04
N TRP A 14 -3.84 0.54 -24.83
CA TRP A 14 -5.10 0.37 -24.11
C TRP A 14 -5.76 1.71 -23.75
N ILE A 15 -7.07 1.83 -23.93
CA ILE A 15 -7.86 2.95 -23.40
C ILE A 15 -8.31 2.65 -21.96
N ALA A 16 -8.66 3.71 -21.21
CA ALA A 16 -9.02 3.54 -19.79
C ALA A 16 -10.23 2.61 -19.56
N GLU A 17 -11.22 2.53 -20.47
CA GLU A 17 -12.33 1.56 -20.35
C GLU A 17 -11.84 0.11 -20.41
N GLN A 18 -10.84 -0.19 -21.24
CA GLN A 18 -10.27 -1.53 -21.34
C GLN A 18 -9.54 -1.91 -20.05
N GLN A 19 -8.77 -0.98 -19.48
CA GLN A 19 -8.12 -1.19 -18.17
C GLN A 19 -9.15 -1.41 -17.06
N TYR A 20 -10.23 -0.62 -17.04
CA TYR A 20 -11.32 -0.80 -16.09
C TYR A 20 -11.99 -2.17 -16.26
N ALA A 21 -12.32 -2.57 -17.49
CA ALA A 21 -12.94 -3.86 -17.79
C ALA A 21 -12.05 -5.03 -17.34
N LEU A 22 -10.74 -4.96 -17.58
CA LEU A 22 -9.77 -5.95 -17.08
C LEU A 22 -9.75 -6.00 -15.55
N THR A 23 -9.67 -4.86 -14.89
CA THR A 23 -9.63 -4.79 -13.42
C THR A 23 -10.93 -5.35 -12.82
N LYS A 24 -12.08 -4.99 -13.37
CA LYS A 24 -13.41 -5.48 -12.96
C LYS A 24 -13.58 -6.98 -13.20
N ALA A 25 -12.88 -7.58 -14.16
CA ALA A 25 -12.97 -9.02 -14.39
C ALA A 25 -12.50 -9.86 -13.18
N PHE A 26 -11.69 -9.30 -12.27
CA PHE A 26 -11.27 -9.97 -11.03
C PHE A 26 -12.32 -9.91 -9.90
N ASP A 27 -13.31 -9.02 -10.02
CA ASP A 27 -14.47 -8.94 -9.13
C ASP A 27 -15.63 -8.24 -9.86
N SER A 28 -16.49 -9.04 -10.49
CA SER A 28 -17.60 -8.53 -11.29
C SER A 28 -18.62 -7.69 -10.51
N GLN A 29 -18.65 -7.80 -9.18
CA GLN A 29 -19.56 -7.04 -8.31
C GLN A 29 -18.96 -5.71 -7.83
N SER A 30 -17.67 -5.46 -8.10
CA SER A 30 -17.00 -4.22 -7.75
C SER A 30 -17.35 -3.09 -8.73
N GLU A 31 -17.79 -1.94 -8.18
CA GLU A 31 -18.18 -0.78 -8.98
C GLU A 31 -17.42 0.51 -8.63
N ASN A 32 -16.91 0.63 -7.41
CA ASN A 32 -16.29 1.85 -6.91
C ASN A 32 -14.77 1.76 -6.96
N TYR A 33 -14.10 2.89 -7.19
CA TYR A 33 -12.67 3.01 -6.93
C TYR A 33 -12.34 2.60 -5.49
N GLY A 34 -11.15 2.05 -5.24
CA GLY A 34 -10.75 1.49 -3.93
C GLY A 34 -10.83 2.47 -2.75
N HIS A 35 -10.86 3.78 -3.03
CA HIS A 35 -11.02 4.86 -2.06
C HIS A 35 -12.36 5.63 -2.19
N GLY A 36 -13.32 5.05 -2.91
CA GLY A 36 -14.63 5.65 -3.18
C GLY A 36 -14.62 6.63 -4.35
N ASN A 37 -15.73 6.69 -5.07
CA ASN A 37 -15.92 7.69 -6.13
C ASN A 37 -16.23 9.04 -5.46
N LYS A 38 -15.45 10.09 -5.75
CA LYS A 38 -15.61 11.50 -5.26
C LYS A 38 -15.26 11.80 -3.79
N GLN A 39 -14.94 10.80 -2.96
CA GLN A 39 -14.58 11.04 -1.54
C GLN A 39 -13.17 11.63 -1.38
N THR A 40 -12.20 11.20 -2.19
CA THR A 40 -10.83 11.73 -2.21
C THR A 40 -10.72 13.15 -2.76
N GLU A 41 -11.60 13.57 -3.66
CA GLU A 41 -11.65 14.94 -4.20
C GLU A 41 -12.34 15.93 -3.25
N ALA A 42 -13.26 15.45 -2.40
CA ALA A 42 -14.01 16.30 -1.47
C ALA A 42 -13.23 16.64 -0.19
N ASP A 43 -12.34 15.75 0.27
CA ASP A 43 -11.59 15.97 1.51
C ASP A 43 -10.16 16.45 1.25
N LYS A 44 -10.01 17.79 1.16
CA LYS A 44 -8.71 18.46 0.98
C LYS A 44 -7.68 18.15 2.07
N LYS A 45 -8.11 17.58 3.21
CA LYS A 45 -7.20 17.18 4.30
C LYS A 45 -6.60 15.78 4.10
N SER A 46 -7.16 14.98 3.20
CA SER A 46 -6.64 13.64 2.89
C SER A 46 -5.27 13.72 2.22
N ILE A 47 -4.32 12.91 2.69
CA ILE A 47 -2.99 12.82 2.08
C ILE A 47 -3.00 12.28 0.64
N LEU A 48 -4.12 11.69 0.17
CA LEU A 48 -4.26 11.17 -1.20
C LEU A 48 -4.78 12.21 -2.20
N HIS A 49 -5.38 13.30 -1.72
CA HIS A 49 -6.00 14.33 -2.57
C HIS A 49 -5.05 14.91 -3.65
N PRO A 50 -3.77 15.26 -3.35
CA PRO A 50 -2.91 15.87 -4.37
C PRO A 50 -2.55 14.91 -5.53
N ASP A 51 -2.60 13.60 -5.30
CA ASP A 51 -1.95 12.60 -6.16
C ASP A 51 -2.87 12.04 -7.26
N LEU A 52 -4.19 12.06 -7.03
CA LEU A 52 -5.19 11.43 -7.90
C LEU A 52 -5.91 12.46 -8.78
N LYS A 53 -6.12 12.14 -10.07
CA LYS A 53 -6.99 12.89 -11.00
C LYS A 53 -7.94 11.92 -11.70
N THR A 54 -9.24 12.08 -11.48
CA THR A 54 -10.25 11.17 -12.02
C THR A 54 -10.48 11.36 -13.52
N ILE A 55 -10.49 10.28 -14.32
CA ILE A 55 -10.93 10.34 -15.72
C ILE A 55 -12.46 10.46 -15.78
N PRO A 56 -13.05 11.54 -16.34
CA PRO A 56 -14.49 11.79 -16.22
C PRO A 56 -15.39 10.70 -16.82
N ARG A 57 -14.96 10.11 -17.95
CA ARG A 57 -15.69 9.05 -18.67
C ARG A 57 -15.59 7.67 -18.01
N VAL A 58 -14.61 7.45 -17.12
CA VAL A 58 -14.40 6.19 -16.38
C VAL A 58 -13.76 6.49 -15.03
N GLN A 59 -14.61 6.82 -14.03
CA GLN A 59 -14.16 7.38 -12.76
C GLN A 59 -13.34 6.42 -11.89
N GLN A 60 -13.37 5.12 -12.22
CA GLN A 60 -12.59 4.08 -11.57
C GLN A 60 -11.12 4.08 -12.00
N VAL A 61 -10.77 4.81 -13.06
CA VAL A 61 -9.39 4.97 -13.53
C VAL A 61 -8.91 6.37 -13.18
N GLN A 62 -7.81 6.41 -12.44
CA GLN A 62 -7.16 7.62 -11.96
C GLN A 62 -5.90 7.89 -12.78
N VAL A 63 -5.68 9.15 -13.17
CA VAL A 63 -4.42 9.63 -13.72
C VAL A 63 -3.54 10.06 -12.56
N ILE A 64 -2.39 9.41 -12.43
CA ILE A 64 -1.36 9.71 -11.43
C ILE A 64 -0.03 9.97 -12.13
N GLY A 65 0.88 10.70 -11.50
CA GLY A 65 2.19 10.95 -12.11
C GLY A 65 2.86 12.23 -11.65
N ASN A 66 3.55 12.90 -12.57
CA ASN A 66 4.33 14.10 -12.29
C ASN A 66 4.24 15.09 -13.46
N GLY A 67 4.28 16.38 -13.16
CA GLY A 67 4.30 17.44 -14.16
C GLY A 67 2.91 17.90 -14.60
N LEU A 68 2.89 18.95 -15.41
CA LEU A 68 1.66 19.54 -15.95
C LEU A 68 1.25 18.78 -17.23
N ILE A 69 -0.01 18.37 -17.30
CA ILE A 69 -0.61 17.77 -18.49
C ILE A 69 -1.76 18.64 -19.00
N HIS A 70 -1.96 18.62 -20.31
CA HIS A 70 -3.04 19.33 -21.00
C HIS A 70 -3.81 18.37 -21.90
N ASP A 71 -5.11 18.61 -22.04
CA ASP A 71 -6.01 17.89 -22.96
C ASP A 71 -5.85 16.36 -22.95
N TYR A 72 -5.81 15.79 -21.73
CA TYR A 72 -5.54 14.37 -21.51
C TYR A 72 -6.74 13.67 -20.89
N GLU A 73 -7.29 12.67 -21.57
CA GLU A 73 -8.40 11.84 -21.06
C GLU A 73 -9.63 12.63 -20.56
N GLY A 74 -9.92 13.76 -21.21
CA GLY A 74 -11.01 14.66 -20.83
C GLY A 74 -10.64 15.70 -19.75
N LEU A 75 -9.39 15.72 -19.29
CA LEU A 75 -8.84 16.77 -18.42
C LEU A 75 -8.24 17.88 -19.29
N SER A 76 -8.79 19.10 -19.21
CA SER A 76 -8.26 20.26 -19.95
C SER A 76 -6.85 20.65 -19.50
N SER A 77 -6.62 20.64 -18.19
CA SER A 77 -5.31 20.86 -17.57
C SER A 77 -5.28 20.22 -16.19
N ALA A 78 -4.21 19.50 -15.86
CA ALA A 78 -4.01 18.94 -14.54
C ALA A 78 -2.54 18.97 -14.14
N GLN A 79 -2.26 19.50 -12.94
CA GLN A 79 -0.96 19.34 -12.31
C GLN A 79 -0.94 17.96 -11.61
N LEU A 80 -0.10 17.06 -12.13
CA LEU A 80 0.21 15.80 -11.46
C LEU A 80 1.36 16.02 -10.48
N LYS A 81 1.31 15.33 -9.34
CA LYS A 81 2.35 15.41 -8.31
C LYS A 81 2.82 14.00 -7.96
N HIS A 82 4.12 13.77 -8.11
CA HIS A 82 4.70 12.51 -7.68
C HIS A 82 4.75 12.46 -6.15
N PRO A 83 4.24 11.40 -5.50
CA PRO A 83 4.42 11.23 -4.08
C PRO A 83 5.91 11.09 -3.75
N SER A 84 6.38 11.82 -2.75
CA SER A 84 7.80 11.86 -2.38
C SER A 84 7.97 11.75 -0.88
N HIS A 85 9.03 11.07 -0.43
CA HIS A 85 9.38 11.02 0.99
C HIS A 85 9.52 12.42 1.60
N LYS A 86 9.96 13.41 0.81
CA LYS A 86 10.13 14.81 1.25
C LYS A 86 8.85 15.45 1.80
N THR A 87 7.67 14.95 1.43
CA THR A 87 6.39 15.53 1.87
C THR A 87 5.73 14.79 3.01
N PHE A 88 6.26 13.64 3.44
CA PHE A 88 5.59 12.77 4.41
C PHE A 88 6.52 12.20 5.48
N HIS A 89 7.82 12.06 5.22
CA HIS A 89 8.75 11.50 6.20
C HIS A 89 9.15 12.54 7.25
N LYS A 90 9.46 12.07 8.46
CA LYS A 90 9.94 12.92 9.55
C LYS A 90 11.29 13.54 9.24
N THR A 91 12.17 12.73 8.67
CA THR A 91 13.46 13.16 8.14
C THR A 91 13.45 13.00 6.63
N VAL A 92 14.18 13.86 5.94
CA VAL A 92 14.23 13.85 4.47
C VAL A 92 15.67 13.84 4.01
N VAL A 93 15.91 13.19 2.87
CA VAL A 93 17.21 13.25 2.17
C VAL A 93 17.51 14.71 1.81
N SER A 94 18.77 15.14 1.99
CA SER A 94 19.21 16.49 1.65
C SER A 94 19.07 16.76 0.14
N GLN A 95 18.90 18.03 -0.24
CA GLN A 95 18.84 18.37 -1.66
C GLN A 95 20.17 18.03 -2.37
N GLU A 96 21.30 18.17 -1.68
CA GLU A 96 22.62 17.83 -2.21
C GLU A 96 22.77 16.34 -2.52
N ASP A 97 22.36 15.46 -1.61
CA ASP A 97 22.40 14.00 -1.83
C ASP A 97 21.45 13.59 -2.97
N GLU A 98 20.28 14.22 -3.08
CA GLU A 98 19.36 13.95 -4.17
C GLU A 98 19.93 14.40 -5.53
N ASP A 99 20.44 15.62 -5.63
CA ASP A 99 20.92 16.21 -6.89
C ASP A 99 22.25 15.64 -7.36
N ASN A 100 23.19 15.40 -6.44
CA ASN A 100 24.55 14.99 -6.78
C ASN A 100 24.76 13.48 -6.74
N LEU A 101 24.02 12.77 -5.89
CA LEU A 101 24.22 11.33 -5.65
C LEU A 101 23.00 10.49 -6.06
N GLY A 102 21.88 11.11 -6.44
CA GLY A 102 20.66 10.41 -6.83
C GLY A 102 20.00 9.66 -5.67
N ILE A 103 20.20 10.11 -4.43
CA ILE A 103 19.64 9.45 -3.25
C ILE A 103 18.15 9.77 -3.12
N THR A 104 17.36 8.74 -2.80
CA THR A 104 15.93 8.84 -2.55
C THR A 104 15.51 7.88 -1.43
N ARG A 105 14.20 7.81 -1.13
CA ARG A 105 13.61 6.86 -0.18
C ARG A 105 12.33 6.27 -0.74
N PHE A 106 11.88 5.16 -0.16
CA PHE A 106 10.51 4.71 -0.36
C PHE A 106 9.55 5.79 0.14
N TYR A 107 8.51 6.12 -0.62
CA TYR A 107 7.51 7.07 -0.13
C TYR A 107 6.70 6.49 1.04
N ARG A 108 5.95 5.41 0.79
CA ARG A 108 5.12 4.75 1.79
C ARG A 108 4.81 3.32 1.36
N TRP A 109 5.21 2.35 2.17
CA TRP A 109 4.80 0.96 1.99
C TRP A 109 3.33 0.78 2.38
N HIS A 110 2.53 0.26 1.46
CA HIS A 110 1.10 0.11 1.67
C HIS A 110 0.46 -1.01 0.84
N ILE A 111 -0.79 -1.29 1.21
CA ILE A 111 -1.81 -2.00 0.42
C ILE A 111 -2.75 -0.91 -0.10
N ASP A 112 -3.21 -0.99 -1.36
CA ASP A 112 -4.29 -0.11 -1.81
C ASP A 112 -5.55 -0.47 -1.00
N ALA A 113 -6.13 0.46 -0.25
CA ALA A 113 -7.36 0.23 0.51
C ALA A 113 -7.88 1.53 1.13
N ALA A 114 -9.19 1.73 1.18
CA ALA A 114 -9.75 2.83 2.00
C ALA A 114 -9.50 2.64 3.50
N LEU A 115 -9.42 1.38 3.96
CA LEU A 115 -9.27 0.97 5.37
C LEU A 115 -10.41 1.44 6.30
N TYR A 116 -11.44 2.05 5.73
CA TYR A 116 -12.68 2.48 6.38
C TYR A 116 -13.81 2.34 5.37
N ASN A 117 -14.93 1.75 5.78
CA ASN A 117 -16.15 1.50 4.99
C ASN A 117 -15.99 0.54 3.77
N LEU A 118 -14.90 0.65 3.00
CA LEU A 118 -14.65 -0.14 1.79
C LEU A 118 -13.60 -1.22 2.03
N ASN A 119 -13.73 -2.34 1.31
CA ASN A 119 -12.80 -3.47 1.42
C ASN A 119 -11.58 -3.28 0.51
N PRO A 120 -10.40 -3.80 0.93
CA PRO A 120 -9.20 -3.80 0.09
C PRO A 120 -9.46 -4.47 -1.27
N PRO A 121 -9.14 -3.81 -2.40
CA PRO A 121 -9.17 -4.39 -3.74
C PRO A 121 -8.44 -5.73 -3.82
N ARG A 122 -8.94 -6.64 -4.67
CA ARG A 122 -8.26 -7.92 -4.97
C ARG A 122 -7.02 -7.70 -5.85
N VAL A 123 -7.17 -6.88 -6.88
CA VAL A 123 -6.14 -6.55 -7.88
C VAL A 123 -6.08 -5.05 -8.07
N THR A 124 -4.87 -4.54 -8.25
CA THR A 124 -4.61 -3.22 -8.79
C THR A 124 -3.95 -3.36 -10.16
N THR A 125 -4.34 -2.49 -11.09
CA THR A 125 -3.68 -2.36 -12.39
C THR A 125 -3.04 -0.98 -12.51
N LEU A 126 -1.78 -0.95 -12.93
CA LEU A 126 -1.01 0.26 -13.19
C LEU A 126 -0.50 0.21 -14.63
N TYR A 127 -0.81 1.25 -15.40
CA TYR A 127 -0.45 1.34 -16.82
C TYR A 127 0.43 2.56 -17.08
N GLY A 128 1.69 2.33 -17.45
CA GLY A 128 2.69 3.38 -17.73
C GLY A 128 2.45 4.05 -19.08
N LYS A 129 1.71 5.16 -19.10
CA LYS A 129 1.35 5.88 -20.33
C LYS A 129 2.48 6.75 -20.87
N ARG A 130 3.19 7.41 -19.97
CA ARG A 130 4.43 8.15 -20.23
C ARG A 130 5.38 7.91 -19.06
N VAL A 131 6.56 7.41 -19.38
CA VAL A 131 7.54 6.98 -18.37
C VAL A 131 8.86 7.68 -18.65
N PRO A 132 9.21 8.74 -17.89
CA PRO A 132 10.51 9.37 -18.02
C PRO A 132 11.63 8.37 -17.75
N GLN A 133 12.68 8.44 -18.56
CA GLN A 133 13.89 7.63 -18.40
C GLN A 133 15.01 8.52 -17.87
N GLY A 134 15.90 7.95 -17.05
CA GLY A 134 16.97 8.69 -16.42
C GLY A 134 17.99 7.78 -15.74
N PRO A 135 19.01 8.36 -15.09
CA PRO A 135 19.96 7.58 -14.31
C PRO A 135 19.25 6.83 -13.18
N ARG A 136 19.85 5.71 -12.76
CA ARG A 136 19.39 4.98 -11.58
C ARG A 136 19.52 5.85 -10.34
N GLN A 137 18.63 5.64 -9.39
CA GLN A 137 18.64 6.26 -8.06
C GLN A 137 19.05 5.22 -7.02
N THR A 138 19.44 5.68 -5.84
CA THR A 138 19.74 4.81 -4.70
C THR A 138 18.78 5.12 -3.57
N VAL A 139 17.99 4.12 -3.18
CA VAL A 139 17.17 4.19 -1.98
C VAL A 139 18.06 4.00 -0.76
N ARG A 140 18.06 4.96 0.16
CA ARG A 140 18.73 4.84 1.47
C ARG A 140 17.69 4.61 2.56
N TYR A 141 17.91 3.62 3.43
CA TYR A 141 16.90 3.26 4.44
C TYR A 141 16.95 4.18 5.66
N ASP A 142 18.15 4.65 6.04
CA ASP A 142 18.38 5.58 7.15
C ASP A 142 17.68 5.20 8.46
N ASP A 143 17.67 3.90 8.78
CA ASP A 143 17.15 3.33 10.03
C ASP A 143 18.26 2.69 10.88
N GLY A 144 19.52 3.04 10.59
CA GLY A 144 20.71 2.52 11.27
C GLY A 144 21.25 1.22 10.69
N THR A 145 20.56 0.57 9.74
CA THR A 145 21.04 -0.67 9.11
C THR A 145 22.14 -0.46 8.06
N GLY A 146 22.28 0.75 7.54
CA GLY A 146 23.17 1.04 6.40
C GLY A 146 22.69 0.42 5.08
N HIS A 147 21.45 -0.09 5.02
CA HIS A 147 20.90 -0.68 3.81
C HIS A 147 20.69 0.39 2.73
N GLU A 148 21.05 0.01 1.50
CA GLU A 148 20.80 0.78 0.28
C GLU A 148 20.30 -0.16 -0.82
N LEU A 149 19.53 0.38 -1.77
CA LEU A 149 19.02 -0.35 -2.92
C LEU A 149 19.08 0.52 -4.18
N SER A 150 19.82 0.09 -5.19
CA SER A 150 19.81 0.76 -6.50
C SER A 150 18.51 0.47 -7.25
N VAL A 151 17.81 1.50 -7.70
CA VAL A 151 16.52 1.40 -8.38
C VAL A 151 16.48 2.24 -9.67
N PRO A 152 15.67 1.87 -10.68
CA PRO A 152 15.33 2.76 -11.79
C PRO A 152 14.61 4.04 -11.32
N LEU A 153 14.70 5.11 -12.11
CA LEU A 153 13.94 6.35 -11.87
C LEU A 153 12.43 6.06 -11.91
N GLY A 154 11.69 6.52 -10.89
CA GLY A 154 10.22 6.40 -10.88
C GLY A 154 9.67 5.00 -10.64
N THR A 155 10.47 4.15 -10.01
CA THR A 155 10.16 2.76 -9.68
C THR A 155 8.88 2.62 -8.87
N THR A 156 8.17 1.51 -9.10
CA THR A 156 7.26 0.93 -8.10
C THR A 156 7.94 -0.28 -7.48
N ALA A 157 8.22 -0.20 -6.18
CA ALA A 157 8.84 -1.27 -5.43
C ALA A 157 7.77 -2.18 -4.84
N PHE A 158 7.99 -3.50 -4.93
CA PHE A 158 7.07 -4.51 -4.44
C PHE A 158 7.76 -5.47 -3.47
N VAL A 159 7.03 -5.92 -2.45
CA VAL A 159 7.46 -7.00 -1.55
C VAL A 159 6.33 -8.00 -1.32
N SER A 160 6.68 -9.27 -1.20
CA SER A 160 5.72 -10.37 -1.04
C SER A 160 5.27 -10.50 0.42
N GLY A 161 3.97 -10.40 0.67
CA GLY A 161 3.37 -10.66 1.98
C GLY A 161 3.56 -12.12 2.43
N LYS A 162 3.58 -13.06 1.47
CA LYS A 162 3.91 -14.46 1.75
C LYS A 162 5.35 -14.60 2.24
N THR A 163 6.30 -13.98 1.54
CA THR A 163 7.71 -14.01 1.97
C THR A 163 7.85 -13.37 3.34
N MET A 164 7.19 -12.23 3.56
CA MET A 164 7.15 -11.55 4.85
C MET A 164 6.67 -12.47 5.97
N PHE A 165 5.58 -13.21 5.79
CA PHE A 165 5.13 -14.19 6.78
C PHE A 165 6.13 -15.34 6.95
N ASN A 166 6.66 -15.89 5.85
CA ASN A 166 7.54 -17.06 5.89
C ASN A 166 8.89 -16.80 6.59
N ILE A 167 9.42 -15.58 6.53
CA ILE A 167 10.68 -15.23 7.17
C ILE A 167 10.52 -14.81 8.64
N LEU A 168 9.29 -14.66 9.14
CA LEU A 168 9.08 -14.37 10.55
C LEU A 168 9.67 -15.50 11.43
N PRO A 169 10.33 -15.15 12.55
CA PRO A 169 10.58 -16.06 13.66
C PRO A 169 9.31 -16.76 14.16
N GLU A 170 9.45 -17.93 14.80
CA GLU A 170 8.31 -18.77 15.20
C GLU A 170 7.34 -18.05 16.16
N ASP A 171 7.86 -17.31 17.14
CA ASP A 171 7.07 -16.52 18.09
C ASP A 171 6.23 -15.44 17.37
N LEU A 172 6.79 -14.80 16.35
CA LEU A 172 6.09 -13.82 15.53
C LEU A 172 5.14 -14.45 14.51
N LYS A 173 5.42 -15.67 14.00
CA LYS A 173 4.44 -16.41 13.18
C LYS A 173 3.22 -16.78 14.00
N SER A 174 3.43 -17.32 15.21
CA SER A 174 2.37 -17.62 16.19
C SER A 174 1.53 -16.38 16.46
N LEU A 175 2.19 -15.25 16.75
CA LEU A 175 1.51 -13.98 16.94
C LEU A 175 0.71 -13.55 15.71
N ALA A 176 1.30 -13.61 14.51
CA ALA A 176 0.68 -13.13 13.27
C ALA A 176 -0.63 -13.89 12.94
N VAL A 177 -0.65 -15.22 13.10
CA VAL A 177 -1.82 -16.03 12.70
C VAL A 177 -3.03 -15.87 13.62
N ARG A 178 -2.84 -15.36 14.84
CA ARG A 178 -3.92 -15.13 15.82
C ARG A 178 -4.17 -13.64 16.09
N SER A 179 -3.60 -12.77 15.26
CA SER A 179 -3.76 -11.32 15.40
C SER A 179 -4.67 -10.72 14.36
N LYS A 180 -5.38 -9.67 14.75
CA LYS A 180 -6.15 -8.78 13.90
C LYS A 180 -5.67 -7.34 14.13
N VAL A 181 -5.74 -6.52 13.09
CA VAL A 181 -5.45 -5.09 13.15
C VAL A 181 -6.75 -4.32 12.96
N LYS A 182 -7.01 -3.36 13.84
CA LYS A 182 -8.12 -2.42 13.72
C LYS A 182 -7.57 -1.07 13.25
N TYR A 183 -8.21 -0.52 12.22
CA TYR A 183 -7.82 0.73 11.59
C TYR A 183 -8.50 1.93 12.25
N ALA A 184 -7.92 3.12 12.11
CA ALA A 184 -8.61 4.35 12.48
C ALA A 184 -9.74 4.66 11.49
N PRO A 185 -10.85 5.30 11.93
CA PRO A 185 -11.80 5.89 11.00
C PRO A 185 -11.11 6.99 10.18
N HIS A 186 -11.50 7.13 8.91
CA HIS A 186 -10.88 8.09 7.96
C HIS A 186 -9.34 8.10 8.05
N PRO A 187 -8.66 6.95 7.88
CA PRO A 187 -7.27 6.80 8.30
C PRO A 187 -6.30 7.76 7.61
N TYR A 188 -6.59 8.14 6.36
CA TYR A 188 -5.80 9.11 5.59
C TYR A 188 -5.95 10.57 6.05
N VAL A 189 -6.99 10.88 6.82
CA VAL A 189 -7.15 12.16 7.53
C VAL A 189 -6.56 12.04 8.93
N TRP A 190 -6.84 10.94 9.62
CA TRP A 190 -6.30 10.65 10.95
C TRP A 190 -4.77 10.76 11.01
N MET A 191 -4.07 10.18 10.03
CA MET A 191 -2.61 10.20 9.99
C MET A 191 -2.01 11.45 9.34
N SER A 192 -2.81 12.39 8.80
CA SER A 192 -2.31 13.46 7.93
C SER A 192 -1.27 14.40 8.56
N PRO A 193 -1.29 14.70 9.87
CA PRO A 193 -0.27 15.55 10.49
C PRO A 193 0.94 14.76 11.01
N ALA A 194 0.87 13.43 11.03
CA ALA A 194 1.95 12.56 11.45
C ALA A 194 2.92 12.27 10.31
N HIS A 195 4.14 11.87 10.66
CA HIS A 195 5.20 11.65 9.68
C HIS A 195 5.58 10.17 9.56
N ALA A 196 5.93 9.74 8.35
CA ALA A 196 6.51 8.43 8.09
C ALA A 196 7.94 8.27 8.63
N LYS A 197 8.26 7.03 8.96
CA LYS A 197 9.65 6.59 9.21
C LYS A 197 10.49 6.75 7.94
N SER A 198 11.81 6.87 8.08
CA SER A 198 12.75 7.00 6.96
C SER A 198 12.65 5.87 5.92
N THR A 199 12.25 4.67 6.33
CA THR A 199 12.04 3.53 5.42
C THR A 199 10.71 3.58 4.67
N GLY A 200 9.84 4.55 4.96
CA GLY A 200 8.46 4.62 4.47
C GLY A 200 7.54 3.52 5.04
N LEU A 201 8.03 2.69 5.97
CA LEU A 201 7.28 1.58 6.55
C LEU A 201 6.65 2.03 7.87
N GLY A 202 5.39 2.47 7.80
CA GLY A 202 4.66 2.99 8.95
C GLY A 202 5.01 4.44 9.27
N ILE A 203 4.50 4.91 10.41
CA ILE A 203 4.61 6.30 10.86
C ILE A 203 5.23 6.37 12.25
N GLU A 204 5.80 7.52 12.58
CA GLU A 204 6.43 7.82 13.85
C GLU A 204 5.39 8.03 14.95
N SER A 205 5.73 7.67 16.19
CA SER A 205 4.86 7.82 17.37
C SER A 205 5.04 9.21 17.98
N GLU A 206 4.49 10.23 17.31
CA GLU A 206 4.67 11.64 17.69
C GLU A 206 3.44 12.25 18.40
N GLY A 207 2.33 11.51 18.46
CA GLY A 207 1.06 12.00 19.00
C GLY A 207 0.43 13.12 18.16
N LEU A 208 0.72 13.15 16.86
CA LEU A 208 0.25 14.17 15.92
C LEU A 208 -1.02 13.76 15.16
N GLU A 209 -1.51 12.54 15.38
CA GLU A 209 -2.72 12.06 14.73
C GLU A 209 -3.93 12.92 15.11
N VAL A 210 -4.83 13.15 14.16
CA VAL A 210 -6.04 13.95 14.40
C VAL A 210 -6.90 13.23 15.45
N PRO A 211 -7.30 13.92 16.55
CA PRO A 211 -8.21 13.33 17.54
C PRO A 211 -9.50 12.81 16.90
N LEU A 212 -10.03 11.67 17.39
CA LEU A 212 -11.18 11.02 16.75
C LEU A 212 -12.44 11.89 16.70
N ASN A 213 -12.59 12.83 17.64
CA ASN A 213 -13.68 13.79 17.71
C ASN A 213 -13.52 14.98 16.74
N GLU A 214 -12.34 15.14 16.13
CA GLU A 214 -12.03 16.18 15.13
C GLU A 214 -12.01 15.64 13.69
N LEU A 215 -12.13 14.31 13.54
CA LEU A 215 -12.30 13.68 12.23
C LEU A 215 -13.66 14.05 11.61
N PRO A 216 -13.78 13.92 10.26
CA PRO A 216 -15.09 13.95 9.63
C PRO A 216 -16.05 12.95 10.28
N PRO A 217 -17.37 13.20 10.29
CA PRO A 217 -18.33 12.28 10.90
C PRO A 217 -18.10 10.84 10.47
N TRP A 218 -18.07 9.94 11.45
CA TRP A 218 -17.76 8.53 11.24
C TRP A 218 -18.62 7.63 12.12
N GLU A 219 -18.76 6.38 11.69
CA GLU A 219 -19.54 5.35 12.38
C GLU A 219 -18.62 4.17 12.73
N GLU A 220 -18.70 3.68 13.96
CA GLU A 220 -17.91 2.53 14.43
C GLU A 220 -18.15 1.29 13.56
N SER A 221 -19.37 1.08 13.07
CA SER A 221 -19.72 -0.05 12.18
C SER A 221 -18.99 -0.05 10.84
N LYS A 222 -18.40 1.08 10.44
CA LYS A 222 -17.61 1.22 9.21
C LYS A 222 -16.11 1.07 9.45
N VAL A 223 -15.67 1.06 10.71
CA VAL A 223 -14.26 0.82 11.06
C VAL A 223 -13.90 -0.62 10.68
N LYS A 224 -12.79 -0.77 9.96
CA LYS A 224 -12.32 -2.09 9.52
C LYS A 224 -11.39 -2.72 10.55
N THR A 225 -11.62 -4.01 10.77
CA THR A 225 -10.72 -4.90 11.51
C THR A 225 -10.40 -6.08 10.61
N PHE A 226 -9.14 -6.26 10.24
CA PHE A 226 -8.71 -7.36 9.37
C PHE A 226 -7.72 -8.28 10.08
N PRO A 227 -7.64 -9.57 9.71
CA PRO A 227 -6.54 -10.43 10.13
C PRO A 227 -5.19 -9.81 9.75
N VAL A 228 -4.15 -10.01 10.57
CA VAL A 228 -2.77 -9.60 10.23
C VAL A 228 -2.22 -10.41 9.06
N VAL A 229 -2.67 -11.66 8.92
CA VAL A 229 -2.27 -12.58 7.86
C VAL A 229 -3.49 -12.94 7.03
N TRP A 230 -3.42 -12.75 5.72
CA TRP A 230 -4.50 -13.08 4.79
C TRP A 230 -4.19 -14.39 4.07
N LYS A 231 -5.20 -15.26 3.95
CA LYS A 231 -5.09 -16.54 3.25
C LYS A 231 -5.48 -16.37 1.79
N ASN A 232 -4.62 -16.81 0.90
CA ASN A 232 -4.91 -16.84 -0.52
C ASN A 232 -5.93 -17.96 -0.81
N PRO A 233 -7.09 -17.66 -1.41
CA PRO A 233 -8.14 -18.67 -1.63
C PRO A 233 -7.82 -19.67 -2.75
N VAL A 234 -6.77 -19.44 -3.53
CA VAL A 234 -6.34 -20.31 -4.64
C VAL A 234 -5.16 -21.19 -4.22
N THR A 235 -4.19 -20.64 -3.48
CA THR A 235 -2.96 -21.35 -3.11
C THR A 235 -2.94 -21.85 -1.66
N ASP A 236 -3.91 -21.45 -0.83
CA ASP A 236 -3.94 -21.65 0.62
C ASP A 236 -2.76 -21.02 1.38
N GLU A 237 -1.92 -20.24 0.70
CA GLU A 237 -0.75 -19.62 1.31
C GLU A 237 -1.12 -18.40 2.14
N LEU A 238 -0.38 -18.22 3.23
CA LEU A 238 -0.54 -17.13 4.18
C LEU A 238 0.36 -15.95 3.81
N SER A 239 -0.21 -14.75 3.76
CA SER A 239 0.51 -13.50 3.48
C SER A 239 0.33 -12.52 4.62
N PHE A 240 1.42 -12.01 5.20
CA PHE A 240 1.35 -10.89 6.14
C PHE A 240 0.88 -9.65 5.37
N GLN A 241 -0.27 -9.09 5.76
CA GLN A 241 -1.00 -8.08 5.00
C GLN A 241 -1.62 -7.04 5.94
N VAL A 242 -0.77 -6.11 6.40
CA VAL A 242 -1.18 -4.97 7.21
C VAL A 242 -0.71 -3.70 6.51
N HIS A 243 -1.62 -2.75 6.28
CA HIS A 243 -1.23 -1.39 5.95
C HIS A 243 -0.65 -0.70 7.19
N PRO A 244 0.66 -0.39 7.25
CA PRO A 244 1.33 -0.02 8.49
C PRO A 244 0.94 1.37 9.00
N CYS A 245 0.67 2.34 8.11
CA CYS A 245 0.36 3.71 8.55
C CYS A 245 -1.05 3.89 9.14
N GLY A 246 -2.03 3.08 8.72
CA GLY A 246 -3.42 3.23 9.15
C GLY A 246 -3.77 2.41 10.40
N ALA A 247 -2.87 1.54 10.85
CA ALA A 247 -3.10 0.66 11.99
C ALA A 247 -3.21 1.47 13.29
N LYS A 248 -4.28 1.24 14.05
CA LYS A 248 -4.57 1.94 15.31
C LYS A 248 -4.46 1.02 16.52
N GLU A 249 -4.98 -0.19 16.41
CA GLU A 249 -5.00 -1.17 17.51
C GLU A 249 -4.69 -2.57 16.98
N MET A 250 -4.12 -3.42 17.84
CA MET A 250 -3.98 -4.85 17.56
C MET A 250 -4.78 -5.68 18.56
N LEU A 251 -5.55 -6.63 18.05
CA LEU A 251 -6.29 -7.61 18.84
C LEU A 251 -5.62 -8.97 18.65
N ILE A 252 -5.25 -9.61 19.74
CA ILE A 252 -4.47 -10.84 19.75
C ILE A 252 -5.26 -11.88 20.51
N ASP A 253 -5.69 -12.94 19.82
CA ASP A 253 -6.37 -14.07 20.44
C ASP A 253 -5.37 -14.90 21.29
N PRO A 254 -5.82 -15.54 22.38
CA PRO A 254 -4.98 -16.43 23.18
C PRO A 254 -4.48 -17.60 22.36
N LEU A 255 -3.40 -18.23 22.85
CA LEU A 255 -2.94 -19.49 22.28
C LEU A 255 -4.03 -20.57 22.35
N PRO A 256 -4.16 -21.42 21.33
CA PRO A 256 -5.10 -22.53 21.37
C PRO A 256 -4.71 -23.52 22.46
N ALA A 257 -5.70 -24.28 22.95
CA ALA A 257 -5.46 -25.29 23.98
C ALA A 257 -4.41 -26.31 23.51
N GLY A 258 -3.41 -26.58 24.36
CA GLY A 258 -2.32 -27.50 24.06
C GLY A 258 -1.12 -26.89 23.32
N ALA A 259 -1.18 -25.62 22.90
CA ALA A 259 -0.04 -24.94 22.30
C ALA A 259 1.09 -24.69 23.31
N LYS A 260 2.33 -24.61 22.80
CA LYS A 260 3.51 -24.33 23.60
C LYS A 260 3.47 -22.87 24.08
N ARG A 261 3.41 -22.67 25.40
CA ARG A 261 3.36 -21.32 26.00
C ARG A 261 4.73 -20.72 26.26
N GLU A 262 5.76 -21.54 26.44
CA GLU A 262 7.11 -21.07 26.73
C GLU A 262 7.72 -20.35 25.52
N GLY A 263 8.12 -19.10 25.71
CA GLY A 263 8.67 -18.24 24.66
C GLY A 263 7.62 -17.58 23.75
N ALA A 264 6.33 -17.87 23.96
CA ALA A 264 5.27 -17.24 23.18
C ALA A 264 5.00 -15.80 23.66
N LEU A 265 4.81 -14.89 22.71
CA LEU A 265 4.36 -13.52 22.98
C LEU A 265 2.87 -13.56 23.32
N TYR A 266 2.37 -12.79 24.28
CA TYR A 266 0.93 -12.68 24.59
C TYR A 266 0.17 -14.04 24.64
N PRO A 267 0.60 -15.03 25.44
CA PRO A 267 0.02 -16.38 25.41
C PRO A 267 -1.45 -16.43 25.84
N ASP A 268 -1.89 -15.46 26.63
CA ASP A 268 -3.27 -15.29 27.10
C ASP A 268 -4.09 -14.32 26.25
N GLY A 269 -3.53 -13.91 25.10
CA GLY A 269 -4.11 -12.87 24.26
C GLY A 269 -3.78 -11.47 24.78
N ALA A 270 -4.12 -10.46 23.98
CA ALA A 270 -3.93 -9.06 24.32
C ALA A 270 -4.76 -8.14 23.43
N HIS A 271 -5.04 -6.94 23.92
CA HIS A 271 -5.55 -5.83 23.12
C HIS A 271 -4.58 -4.67 23.27
N LEU A 272 -3.79 -4.42 22.23
CA LEU A 272 -2.82 -3.34 22.20
C LEU A 272 -3.51 -2.07 21.68
N THR A 273 -3.67 -1.11 22.58
CA THR A 273 -4.23 0.23 22.27
C THR A 273 -3.19 1.34 22.35
N ASN A 274 -2.00 1.06 22.91
CA ASN A 274 -0.89 1.99 22.84
C ASN A 274 -0.34 1.99 21.40
N LEU A 275 -0.43 3.15 20.76
CA LEU A 275 -0.08 3.32 19.35
C LEU A 275 1.40 3.10 19.07
N GLU A 276 2.27 3.43 20.03
CA GLU A 276 3.70 3.19 19.93
C GLU A 276 4.00 1.69 19.92
N GLU A 277 3.44 0.94 20.88
CA GLU A 277 3.58 -0.52 20.94
C GLU A 277 3.06 -1.21 19.68
N VAL A 278 1.91 -0.77 19.15
CA VAL A 278 1.35 -1.29 17.88
C VAL A 278 2.31 -1.05 16.72
N ARG A 279 2.85 0.17 16.59
CA ARG A 279 3.76 0.54 15.50
C ARG A 279 5.10 -0.17 15.57
N GLU A 280 5.68 -0.28 16.76
CA GLU A 280 6.95 -1.00 16.97
C GLU A 280 6.81 -2.48 16.64
N LEU A 281 5.71 -3.11 17.07
CA LEU A 281 5.44 -4.51 16.79
C LEU A 281 5.27 -4.74 15.27
N LEU A 282 4.45 -3.94 14.60
CA LEU A 282 4.26 -4.03 13.15
C LEU A 282 5.57 -3.76 12.40
N TYR A 283 6.35 -2.77 12.82
CA TYR A 283 7.66 -2.49 12.22
C TYR A 283 8.60 -3.68 12.37
N LYS A 284 8.70 -4.27 13.57
CA LYS A 284 9.51 -5.47 13.83
C LYS A 284 9.13 -6.64 12.92
N MET A 285 7.84 -6.83 12.66
CA MET A 285 7.34 -7.92 11.81
C MET A 285 7.52 -7.64 10.30
N GLN A 286 7.35 -6.40 9.86
CA GLN A 286 7.36 -6.04 8.44
C GLN A 286 8.73 -5.63 7.92
N ARG A 287 9.58 -5.03 8.75
CA ARG A 287 10.87 -4.46 8.34
C ARG A 287 11.83 -5.46 7.69
N PRO A 288 11.96 -6.72 8.16
CA PRO A 288 12.81 -7.70 7.50
C PRO A 288 12.42 -7.97 6.04
N ALA A 289 11.13 -7.89 5.71
CA ALA A 289 10.63 -8.22 4.38
C ALA A 289 10.87 -7.11 3.34
N ILE A 290 11.23 -5.92 3.79
CA ILE A 290 11.71 -4.85 2.90
C ILE A 290 13.23 -4.79 2.86
N ASN A 291 13.97 -5.84 3.26
CA ASN A 291 15.41 -5.84 3.01
C ASN A 291 15.72 -5.75 1.50
N PRO A 292 16.83 -5.12 1.08
CA PRO A 292 17.14 -4.86 -0.32
C PRO A 292 17.01 -6.09 -1.24
N GLU A 293 17.42 -7.27 -0.78
CA GLU A 293 17.37 -8.54 -1.52
C GLU A 293 15.97 -9.11 -1.72
N LEU A 294 14.97 -8.62 -0.97
CA LEU A 294 13.57 -9.05 -1.03
C LEU A 294 12.67 -8.07 -1.77
N VAL A 295 13.19 -6.91 -2.16
CA VAL A 295 12.46 -5.87 -2.89
C VAL A 295 12.57 -6.11 -4.39
N TYR A 296 11.44 -6.12 -5.09
CA TYR A 296 11.39 -6.06 -6.54
C TYR A 296 11.15 -4.61 -7.00
N PRO A 297 12.20 -3.89 -7.45
CA PRO A 297 12.04 -2.57 -8.05
C PRO A 297 11.68 -2.71 -9.53
N HIS A 298 10.42 -2.48 -9.89
CA HIS A 298 9.98 -2.58 -11.27
C HIS A 298 10.51 -1.42 -12.12
N ASP A 299 11.21 -1.76 -13.20
CA ASP A 299 11.77 -0.83 -14.19
C ASP A 299 10.74 -0.57 -15.29
N TRP A 300 10.00 0.52 -15.13
CA TRP A 300 8.89 0.85 -16.02
C TRP A 300 9.36 1.22 -17.42
N GLN A 301 8.70 0.65 -18.43
CA GLN A 301 8.73 1.09 -19.81
C GLN A 301 7.37 1.65 -20.24
N GLU A 302 7.38 2.50 -21.27
CA GLU A 302 6.10 3.00 -21.81
C GLU A 302 5.26 1.84 -22.34
N ASN A 303 3.99 1.86 -21.97
CA ASN A 303 2.97 0.86 -22.24
C ASN A 303 3.11 -0.45 -21.44
N ASP A 304 3.94 -0.49 -20.40
CA ASP A 304 3.87 -1.56 -19.41
C ASP A 304 2.54 -1.49 -18.65
N LEU A 305 1.81 -2.60 -18.64
CA LEU A 305 0.61 -2.81 -17.83
C LEU A 305 0.93 -3.84 -16.75
N VAL A 306 1.16 -3.37 -15.53
CA VAL A 306 1.41 -4.23 -14.37
C VAL A 306 0.11 -4.50 -13.65
N LEU A 307 -0.16 -5.78 -13.39
CA LEU A 307 -1.24 -6.23 -12.53
C LEU A 307 -0.63 -6.90 -11.31
N PHE A 308 -1.13 -6.56 -10.14
CA PHE A 308 -0.68 -7.21 -8.92
C PHE A 308 -1.83 -7.58 -7.99
N HIS A 309 -1.67 -8.72 -7.31
CA HIS A 309 -2.58 -9.18 -6.28
C HIS A 309 -2.39 -8.33 -5.02
N ASN A 310 -3.18 -7.26 -4.92
CA ASN A 310 -3.10 -6.27 -3.85
C ASN A 310 -3.22 -6.90 -2.45
N ARG A 311 -3.94 -8.02 -2.32
CA ARG A 311 -4.10 -8.77 -1.06
C ARG A 311 -2.96 -9.74 -0.73
N GLY A 312 -1.83 -9.67 -1.43
CA GLY A 312 -0.69 -10.55 -1.19
C GLY A 312 0.67 -9.84 -1.17
N ILE A 313 0.69 -8.53 -1.36
CA ILE A 313 1.94 -7.76 -1.45
C ILE A 313 1.81 -6.41 -0.76
N LEU A 314 2.94 -5.80 -0.41
CA LEU A 314 3.01 -4.35 -0.22
C LEU A 314 3.72 -3.73 -1.40
N HIS A 315 3.42 -2.46 -1.64
CA HIS A 315 4.13 -1.67 -2.63
C HIS A 315 4.39 -0.26 -2.15
N SER A 316 5.38 0.38 -2.78
CA SER A 316 5.76 1.76 -2.51
C SER A 316 6.26 2.41 -3.79
N VAL A 317 5.87 3.66 -4.02
CA VAL A 317 6.47 4.46 -5.07
C VAL A 317 7.84 4.96 -4.61
N VAL A 318 8.79 5.00 -5.54
CA VAL A 318 10.16 5.40 -5.28
C VAL A 318 10.61 6.39 -6.34
N GLY A 319 11.36 7.39 -5.89
CA GLY A 319 12.06 8.32 -6.75
C GLY A 319 11.70 9.77 -6.48
N ALA A 320 12.55 10.63 -7.02
CA ALA A 320 12.36 12.06 -7.06
C ALA A 320 12.37 12.49 -8.52
N PHE A 321 11.23 12.98 -9.01
CA PHE A 321 11.14 13.58 -10.33
C PHE A 321 11.32 15.08 -10.25
N LYS A 322 12.04 15.64 -11.22
CA LYS A 322 12.10 17.09 -11.42
C LYS A 322 10.75 17.59 -11.95
N PRO A 323 10.40 18.87 -11.73
CA PRO A 323 9.11 19.41 -12.16
C PRO A 323 8.81 19.26 -13.67
N HIS A 324 9.85 19.21 -14.51
CA HIS A 324 9.71 19.07 -15.97
C HIS A 324 9.66 17.61 -16.45
N GLU A 325 9.95 16.63 -15.59
CA GLU A 325 9.89 15.20 -15.94
C GLU A 325 8.44 14.72 -15.89
N VAL A 326 7.77 14.74 -17.04
CA VAL A 326 6.34 14.41 -17.12
C VAL A 326 6.14 12.90 -17.09
N ARG A 327 5.57 12.39 -16.00
CA ARG A 327 5.15 11.00 -15.81
C ARG A 327 3.64 10.91 -15.85
N ILE A 328 3.10 9.95 -16.58
CA ILE A 328 1.64 9.74 -16.68
C ILE A 328 1.36 8.24 -16.55
N PHE A 329 0.52 7.90 -15.57
CA PHE A 329 0.08 6.54 -15.30
C PHE A 329 -1.42 6.52 -15.15
N HIS A 330 -2.03 5.42 -15.60
CA HIS A 330 -3.39 5.10 -15.21
C HIS A 330 -3.38 4.06 -14.09
N GLN A 331 -4.02 4.38 -12.97
CA GLN A 331 -4.26 3.46 -11.87
C GLN A 331 -5.72 3.05 -11.84
N CYS A 332 -5.98 1.76 -11.72
CA CYS A 332 -7.31 1.24 -11.45
C CYS A 332 -7.24 0.18 -10.35
N ASN A 333 -7.93 0.45 -9.25
CA ASN A 333 -8.20 -0.52 -8.19
C ASN A 333 -9.65 -0.33 -7.76
N LEU A 334 -10.34 -1.44 -7.48
CA LEU A 334 -11.77 -1.41 -7.19
C LEU A 334 -12.03 -1.96 -5.78
N ALA A 335 -12.86 -1.25 -5.01
CA ALA A 335 -13.26 -1.67 -3.68
C ALA A 335 -13.98 -3.03 -3.78
N ALA A 336 -13.38 -4.05 -3.19
CA ALA A 336 -13.82 -5.42 -3.37
C ALA A 336 -15.18 -5.71 -2.73
N SER A 337 -15.91 -6.64 -3.32
CA SER A 337 -17.21 -7.12 -2.85
C SER A 337 -17.12 -7.98 -1.59
N ASP A 338 -15.94 -8.48 -1.25
CA ASP A 338 -15.67 -9.34 -0.10
C ASP A 338 -14.53 -8.82 0.80
N GLU A 339 -14.45 -9.36 2.00
CA GLU A 339 -13.34 -9.15 2.92
C GLU A 339 -12.23 -10.19 2.70
N PRO A 340 -10.96 -9.86 2.99
CA PRO A 340 -9.88 -10.84 2.96
C PRO A 340 -10.11 -11.93 4.01
N ALA A 341 -9.94 -13.20 3.59
CA ALA A 341 -10.00 -14.33 4.51
C ALA A 341 -8.74 -14.39 5.39
N GLY A 342 -8.91 -14.69 6.67
CA GLY A 342 -7.82 -14.91 7.61
C GLY A 342 -7.31 -16.35 7.65
N PRO A 343 -6.40 -16.66 8.58
CA PRO A 343 -5.94 -18.03 8.83
C PRO A 343 -7.09 -18.91 9.31
N THR A 344 -7.11 -20.16 8.87
CA THR A 344 -8.08 -21.17 9.34
C THR A 344 -7.67 -21.72 10.71
N PRO A 345 -8.56 -22.42 11.44
CA PRO A 345 -8.18 -23.10 12.68
C PRO A 345 -6.98 -24.06 12.51
N GLY A 346 -6.84 -24.70 11.35
CA GLY A 346 -5.69 -25.56 11.04
C GLY A 346 -4.39 -24.77 10.86
N ASP A 347 -4.47 -23.58 10.28
CA ASP A 347 -3.32 -22.68 10.17
C ASP A 347 -2.89 -22.18 11.56
N VAL A 348 -3.86 -21.79 12.40
CA VAL A 348 -3.59 -21.40 13.79
C VAL A 348 -2.95 -22.56 14.55
N ALA A 349 -3.51 -23.77 14.50
CA ALA A 349 -2.93 -24.94 15.17
C ALA A 349 -1.50 -25.29 14.68
N LYS A 350 -1.18 -24.97 13.43
CA LYS A 350 0.15 -25.22 12.85
C LYS A 350 1.20 -24.21 13.31
N TYR A 351 0.81 -22.95 13.45
CA TYR A 351 1.76 -21.85 13.67
C TYR A 351 1.71 -21.24 15.07
N ALA A 352 0.63 -21.46 15.84
CA ALA A 352 0.41 -20.86 17.15
C ALA A 352 1.12 -21.58 18.30
#